data_AF-A0A954QIH9-F1
#
_entry.id   AF-A0A954QIH9-F1
#
_cell.length_a   1.000
_cell.length_b   1.000
_cell.length_c   1.000
_cell.angle_alpha   90.00
_cell.angle_beta   90.00
_cell.angle_gamma   90.00
#
_symmetry.space_group_name_H-M   'P 1'
#
loop_
_entity.id
_entity.type
_entity.pdbx_description
1 polymer ?
#
loop_
_entity_poly.entity_id
_entity_poly.type
_entity_poly.pdbx_seq_one_letter_code
_entity_poly.pdbx_strand_id
1 'polypeptide(L)'
;AFVARTADDAVELAARVGYPVVLKVFSYDITHKSDVGGVELDLATADDVRAAFNRLLERAHTHRPDARVEGVTVQRMVVDANSRELIVGAKRDPVFGAVLLVGAGGITAELYQDRALELPPLSERLARRMLESLRSWPLLQGYRGRPGINVDRLIEVLMRLSYLVADYPEISELDVNPLLVTPDDVIALDARIVLDHNAVLHPVRPYSHLAIRPYPHELTRKVKLKDGTLATLRPIKPEDEPMWHALVASCSPESIRLRFRYMFKGTTHEMAARFCFNDYDREIAIVAEVEEDGERKLIGVGRLVADSDHRVAEFAVLVGDPWHGVGLGSILTDYCLDISRRWGLTKVTAEVAPENSRMLSIFDNRGFDIDDSSSPDTVFVRKHIDPLSANASSSNRVQDGTVL
;
A
#
# COMPACT_ATOMS: atom_id res chain seq x y z
N ALA A 1 -19.31 -11.27 16.12
CA ALA A 1 -20.34 -12.34 16.13
C ALA A 1 -20.19 -13.15 17.42
N PHE A 2 -21.29 -13.58 18.03
CA PHE A 2 -21.26 -14.44 19.21
C PHE A 2 -21.43 -15.90 18.79
N VAL A 3 -20.64 -16.81 19.36
CA VAL A 3 -20.70 -18.25 19.07
C VAL A 3 -21.61 -18.92 20.09
N ALA A 4 -22.70 -19.52 19.62
CA ALA A 4 -23.58 -20.39 20.40
C ALA A 4 -23.08 -21.83 20.34
N ARG A 5 -22.96 -22.50 21.49
CA ARG A 5 -22.59 -23.92 21.58
C ARG A 5 -23.80 -24.82 21.79
N THR A 6 -24.91 -24.26 22.27
CA THR A 6 -26.19 -24.96 22.40
C THR A 6 -27.31 -24.18 21.71
N ALA A 7 -28.45 -24.85 21.48
CA ALA A 7 -29.64 -24.22 20.92
C ALA A 7 -30.19 -23.11 21.82
N ASP A 8 -30.13 -23.29 23.14
CA ASP A 8 -30.60 -22.27 24.10
C ASP A 8 -29.65 -21.06 24.14
N ASP A 9 -28.33 -21.27 24.04
CA ASP A 9 -27.36 -20.17 23.87
C ASP A 9 -27.70 -19.36 22.61
N ALA A 10 -28.06 -20.04 21.52
CA ALA A 10 -28.40 -19.39 20.25
C ALA A 10 -29.66 -18.52 20.37
N VAL A 11 -30.67 -19.00 21.10
CA VAL A 11 -31.91 -18.23 21.37
C VAL A 11 -31.61 -17.00 22.24
N GLU A 12 -30.81 -17.16 23.29
CA GLU A 12 -30.43 -16.02 24.15
C GLU A 12 -29.67 -14.96 23.36
N LEU A 13 -28.70 -15.38 22.54
CA LEU A 13 -27.96 -14.49 21.65
C LEU A 13 -28.87 -13.83 20.61
N ALA A 14 -29.82 -14.56 20.02
CA ALA A 14 -30.76 -14.02 19.06
C ALA A 14 -31.66 -12.94 19.70
N ALA A 15 -32.14 -13.16 20.92
CA ALA A 15 -32.91 -12.17 21.67
C ALA A 15 -32.11 -10.89 21.96
N ARG A 16 -30.79 -11.02 22.22
CA ARG A 16 -29.90 -9.88 22.44
C ARG A 16 -29.56 -9.11 21.16
N VAL A 17 -29.38 -9.82 20.05
CA VAL A 17 -29.03 -9.25 18.75
C VAL A 17 -30.24 -8.59 18.07
N GLY A 18 -31.43 -9.14 18.29
CA GLY A 18 -32.68 -8.71 17.67
C GLY A 18 -33.01 -9.51 16.41
N TYR A 19 -34.27 -9.96 16.31
CA TYR A 19 -34.82 -10.70 15.18
C TYR A 19 -35.16 -9.78 13.99
N PRO A 20 -35.17 -10.29 12.74
CA PRO A 20 -34.76 -11.63 12.34
C PRO A 20 -33.24 -11.82 12.38
N VAL A 21 -32.79 -13.05 12.67
CA VAL A 21 -31.38 -13.41 12.76
C VAL A 21 -30.97 -14.43 11.69
N VAL A 22 -29.66 -14.54 11.51
CA VAL A 22 -28.97 -15.51 10.67
C VAL A 22 -28.12 -16.41 11.57
N LEU A 23 -28.20 -17.72 11.33
CA LEU A 23 -27.32 -18.70 11.93
C LEU A 23 -26.33 -19.23 10.89
N LYS A 24 -25.04 -19.26 11.24
CA LYS A 24 -23.98 -19.81 10.37
C LYS A 24 -23.09 -20.78 11.15
N VAL A 25 -22.77 -21.94 10.57
CA VAL A 25 -21.85 -22.91 11.18
C VAL A 25 -20.49 -22.27 11.46
N PHE A 26 -19.95 -22.52 12.65
CA PHE A 26 -18.62 -22.09 13.05
C PHE A 26 -17.68 -23.31 13.13
N SER A 27 -16.79 -23.41 12.14
CA SER A 27 -15.77 -24.46 12.04
C SER A 27 -14.61 -23.93 11.20
N TYR A 28 -13.37 -24.22 11.61
CA TYR A 28 -12.17 -23.93 10.82
C TYR A 28 -11.98 -24.91 9.66
N ASP A 29 -12.58 -26.11 9.74
CA ASP A 29 -12.46 -27.15 8.72
C ASP A 29 -13.50 -26.99 7.59
N ILE A 30 -14.52 -26.16 7.81
CA ILE A 30 -15.59 -25.85 6.86
C ILE A 30 -15.45 -24.38 6.43
N THR A 31 -14.64 -24.14 5.40
CA THR A 31 -14.35 -22.79 4.89
C THR A 31 -15.53 -22.21 4.10
N HIS A 32 -16.18 -23.00 3.25
CA HIS A 32 -17.37 -22.61 2.49
C HIS A 32 -18.63 -23.17 3.17
N LYS A 33 -19.31 -22.31 3.92
CA LYS A 33 -20.44 -22.70 4.76
C LYS A 33 -21.64 -23.15 3.93
N SER A 34 -21.92 -22.48 2.82
CA SER A 34 -23.05 -22.79 1.93
C SER A 34 -22.97 -24.21 1.35
N ASP A 35 -21.77 -24.73 1.10
CA ASP A 35 -21.54 -26.05 0.50
C ASP A 35 -22.05 -27.21 1.37
N VAL A 36 -22.14 -26.99 2.69
CA VAL A 36 -22.69 -27.97 3.64
C VAL A 36 -24.09 -27.58 4.11
N GLY A 37 -24.72 -26.59 3.47
CA GLY A 37 -25.95 -25.98 3.95
C GLY A 37 -25.77 -25.30 5.31
N GLY A 38 -24.57 -24.84 5.64
CA GLY A 38 -24.18 -24.30 6.94
C GLY A 38 -24.67 -22.88 7.23
N VAL A 39 -25.73 -22.42 6.56
CA VAL A 39 -26.35 -21.09 6.75
C VAL A 39 -27.87 -21.24 6.78
N GLU A 40 -28.52 -20.62 7.77
CA GLU A 40 -29.98 -20.48 7.89
C GLU A 40 -30.32 -18.99 8.05
N LEU A 41 -31.22 -18.51 7.20
CA LEU A 41 -31.60 -17.09 7.10
C LEU A 41 -33.04 -16.88 7.60
N ASP A 42 -33.41 -15.63 7.82
CA ASP A 42 -34.79 -15.20 8.11
C ASP A 42 -35.44 -15.89 9.32
N LEU A 43 -34.66 -16.09 10.38
CA LEU A 43 -35.15 -16.71 11.61
C LEU A 43 -35.80 -15.63 12.46
N ALA A 44 -37.13 -15.66 12.56
CA ALA A 44 -37.92 -14.60 13.19
C ALA A 44 -38.28 -14.89 14.66
N THR A 45 -38.21 -16.16 15.08
CA THR A 45 -38.62 -16.58 16.42
C THR A 45 -37.58 -17.47 17.11
N ALA A 46 -37.73 -17.61 18.44
CA ALA A 46 -36.90 -18.51 19.23
C ALA A 46 -36.98 -19.98 18.76
N ASP A 47 -38.18 -20.41 18.35
CA ASP A 47 -38.38 -21.79 17.88
C ASP A 47 -37.73 -22.02 16.51
N ASP A 48 -37.77 -21.01 15.61
CA ASP A 48 -37.03 -21.06 14.35
C ASP A 48 -35.52 -21.21 14.61
N VAL A 49 -34.99 -20.45 15.56
CA VAL A 49 -33.57 -20.49 15.95
C VAL A 49 -33.19 -21.86 16.51
N ARG A 50 -33.97 -22.44 17.42
CA ARG A 50 -33.68 -23.79 17.96
C ARG A 50 -33.70 -24.86 16.86
N ALA A 51 -34.71 -24.82 16.00
CA ALA A 51 -34.85 -25.78 14.92
C ALA A 51 -33.70 -25.65 13.91
N ALA A 52 -33.36 -24.41 13.53
CA ALA A 52 -32.25 -24.12 12.62
C ALA A 52 -30.89 -24.53 13.20
N PHE A 53 -30.66 -24.30 14.50
CA PHE A 53 -29.43 -24.72 15.17
C PHE A 53 -29.19 -26.23 15.04
N ASN A 54 -30.20 -27.04 15.36
CA ASN A 54 -30.10 -28.50 15.27
C ASN A 54 -29.88 -28.96 13.82
N ARG A 55 -30.64 -28.41 12.86
CA ARG A 55 -30.48 -28.72 11.42
C ARG A 55 -29.08 -28.37 10.90
N LEU A 56 -28.50 -27.27 11.35
CA LEU A 56 -27.16 -26.86 10.91
C LEU A 56 -26.08 -27.83 11.37
N LEU A 57 -26.14 -28.26 12.64
CA LEU A 57 -25.18 -29.22 13.17
C LEU A 57 -25.32 -30.60 12.51
N GLU A 58 -26.56 -31.06 12.31
CA GLU A 58 -26.84 -32.33 11.61
C GLU A 58 -26.30 -32.32 10.17
N ARG A 59 -26.57 -31.23 9.42
CA ARG A 59 -26.04 -31.09 8.05
C ARG A 59 -24.53 -31.02 8.02
N ALA A 60 -23.91 -30.25 8.91
CA ALA A 60 -22.45 -30.15 8.99
C ALA A 60 -21.81 -31.52 9.27
N HIS A 61 -22.35 -32.28 10.23
CA HIS A 61 -21.85 -33.63 10.56
C HIS A 61 -22.07 -34.62 9.41
N THR A 62 -23.20 -34.53 8.70
CA THR A 62 -23.51 -35.42 7.57
C THR A 62 -22.59 -35.18 6.38
N HIS A 63 -22.36 -33.92 6.01
CA HIS A 63 -21.57 -33.58 4.82
C HIS A 63 -20.06 -33.57 5.09
N ARG A 64 -19.64 -33.28 6.31
CA ARG A 64 -18.24 -33.21 6.74
C ARG A 64 -18.07 -33.87 8.12
N PRO A 65 -18.12 -35.21 8.19
CA PRO A 65 -18.05 -35.94 9.47
C PRO A 65 -16.73 -35.71 10.23
N ASP A 66 -15.64 -35.46 9.50
CA ASP A 66 -14.31 -35.22 10.08
C ASP A 66 -14.09 -33.77 10.54
N ALA A 67 -15.01 -32.85 10.24
CA ALA A 67 -14.86 -31.45 10.59
C ALA A 67 -15.17 -31.19 12.06
N ARG A 68 -14.30 -30.44 12.74
CA ARG A 68 -14.56 -29.93 14.09
C ARG A 68 -15.51 -28.75 14.01
N VAL A 69 -16.76 -28.97 14.40
CA VAL A 69 -17.76 -27.90 14.55
C VAL A 69 -17.71 -27.36 15.96
N GLU A 70 -17.37 -26.09 16.10
CA GLU A 70 -17.23 -25.41 17.40
C GLU A 70 -18.55 -24.77 17.88
N GLY A 71 -19.54 -24.68 17.00
CA GLY A 71 -20.88 -24.18 17.28
C GLY A 71 -21.49 -23.46 16.09
N VAL A 72 -22.32 -22.46 16.37
CA VAL A 72 -23.01 -21.64 15.37
C VAL A 72 -22.87 -20.17 15.73
N THR A 73 -22.53 -19.32 14.78
CA THR A 73 -22.56 -17.87 14.99
C THR A 73 -23.98 -17.34 14.82
N VAL A 74 -24.42 -16.49 15.76
CA VAL A 74 -25.68 -15.74 15.66
C VAL A 74 -25.40 -14.31 15.20
N GLN A 75 -26.06 -13.87 14.13
CA GLN A 75 -25.86 -12.56 13.52
C GLN A 75 -27.21 -11.92 13.17
N ARG A 76 -27.28 -10.59 13.20
CA ARG A 76 -28.49 -9.86 12.75
C ARG A 76 -28.66 -10.05 11.25
N MET A 77 -29.89 -10.31 10.80
CA MET A 77 -30.17 -10.31 9.37
C MET A 77 -30.21 -8.88 8.84
N VAL A 78 -29.46 -8.62 7.78
CA VAL A 78 -29.49 -7.34 7.07
C VAL A 78 -30.39 -7.51 5.85
N VAL A 79 -31.50 -6.76 5.83
CA VAL A 79 -32.45 -6.76 4.72
C VAL A 79 -32.58 -5.33 4.22
N ASP A 80 -32.11 -5.08 3.00
CA ASP A 80 -32.30 -3.82 2.32
C ASP A 80 -32.57 -4.09 0.83
N ALA A 81 -33.77 -3.74 0.36
CA ALA A 81 -34.20 -3.97 -1.02
C ALA A 81 -33.43 -3.13 -2.05
N ASN A 82 -32.74 -2.08 -1.60
CA ASN A 82 -31.90 -1.20 -2.40
C ASN A 82 -30.42 -1.59 -2.33
N SER A 83 -30.07 -2.61 -1.55
CA SER A 83 -28.70 -3.07 -1.47
C SER A 83 -28.21 -3.75 -2.74
N ARG A 84 -26.89 -3.74 -2.92
CA ARG A 84 -26.16 -4.45 -3.96
C ARG A 84 -25.12 -5.34 -3.31
N GLU A 85 -25.09 -6.60 -3.72
CA GLU A 85 -24.01 -7.51 -3.32
C GLU A 85 -22.83 -7.34 -4.26
N LEU A 86 -21.66 -7.15 -3.68
CA LEU A 86 -20.37 -7.14 -4.34
C LEU A 86 -19.46 -8.21 -3.72
N ILE A 87 -18.40 -8.54 -4.43
CA ILE A 87 -17.29 -9.34 -3.91
C ILE A 87 -16.07 -8.45 -3.90
N VAL A 88 -15.34 -8.44 -2.78
CA VAL A 88 -14.03 -7.82 -2.70
C VAL A 88 -13.04 -8.85 -2.18
N GLY A 89 -11.98 -9.08 -2.93
CA GLY A 89 -10.95 -10.05 -2.56
C GLY A 89 -9.56 -9.54 -2.82
N ALA A 90 -8.58 -10.21 -2.24
CA ALA A 90 -7.18 -10.04 -2.53
C ALA A 90 -6.51 -11.41 -2.57
N LYS A 91 -5.55 -11.59 -3.48
CA LYS A 91 -4.76 -12.80 -3.56
C LYS A 91 -3.34 -12.48 -4.00
N ARG A 92 -2.39 -13.33 -3.59
CA ARG A 92 -1.03 -13.30 -4.13
C ARG A 92 -0.97 -13.97 -5.49
N ASP A 93 -0.65 -13.17 -6.49
CA ASP A 93 -0.18 -13.60 -7.79
C ASP A 93 1.35 -13.87 -7.74
N PRO A 94 1.85 -14.94 -8.38
CA PRO A 94 3.28 -15.26 -8.38
C PRO A 94 4.18 -14.21 -9.06
N VAL A 95 3.64 -13.38 -9.95
CA VAL A 95 4.38 -12.37 -10.72
C VAL A 95 4.15 -10.98 -10.13
N PHE A 96 2.88 -10.62 -9.88
CA PHE A 96 2.51 -9.28 -9.45
C PHE A 96 2.42 -9.09 -7.93
N GLY A 97 2.64 -10.15 -7.16
CA GLY A 97 2.44 -10.10 -5.71
C GLY A 97 0.96 -9.95 -5.36
N ALA A 98 0.61 -9.13 -4.37
CA ALA A 98 -0.77 -8.91 -4.00
C ALA A 98 -1.57 -8.24 -5.13
N VAL A 99 -2.73 -8.80 -5.46
CA VAL A 99 -3.69 -8.27 -6.42
C VAL A 99 -5.06 -8.20 -5.76
N LEU A 100 -5.73 -7.06 -5.87
CA LEU A 100 -7.09 -6.85 -5.42
C LEU A 100 -8.09 -7.14 -6.53
N LEU A 101 -9.28 -7.58 -6.12
CA LEU A 101 -10.42 -7.83 -6.97
C LEU A 101 -11.64 -7.11 -6.38
N VAL A 102 -12.41 -6.44 -7.23
CA VAL A 102 -13.81 -6.10 -6.95
C VAL A 102 -14.67 -6.66 -8.07
N GLY A 103 -15.86 -7.13 -7.74
CA GLY A 103 -16.82 -7.60 -8.74
C GLY A 103 -18.24 -7.57 -8.22
N ALA A 104 -19.18 -7.76 -9.15
CA ALA A 104 -20.57 -8.03 -8.77
C ALA A 104 -20.65 -9.31 -7.92
N GLY A 105 -21.51 -9.31 -6.90
CA GLY A 105 -21.81 -10.48 -6.07
C GLY A 105 -23.10 -11.18 -6.48
N GLY A 106 -23.38 -12.29 -5.81
CA GLY A 106 -24.54 -13.14 -6.06
C GLY A 106 -24.34 -14.18 -7.17
N ILE A 107 -25.23 -15.17 -7.19
CA ILE A 107 -25.14 -16.36 -8.06
C ILE A 107 -25.05 -16.07 -9.56
N THR A 108 -25.61 -14.94 -10.01
CA THR A 108 -25.59 -14.56 -11.42
C THR A 108 -24.29 -13.85 -11.81
N ALA A 109 -23.55 -13.28 -10.87
CA ALA A 109 -22.32 -12.55 -11.16
C ALA A 109 -21.17 -13.47 -11.59
N GLU A 110 -21.12 -14.70 -11.09
CA GLU A 110 -20.15 -15.73 -11.52
C GLU A 110 -20.25 -16.02 -13.03
N LEU A 111 -21.46 -15.94 -13.58
CA LEU A 111 -21.73 -16.18 -15.01
C LEU A 111 -21.25 -15.03 -15.90
N TYR A 112 -21.33 -13.79 -15.42
CA TYR A 112 -21.01 -12.60 -16.23
C TYR A 112 -19.55 -12.16 -16.15
N GLN A 113 -18.76 -12.74 -15.22
CA GLN A 113 -17.36 -12.40 -14.98
C GLN A 113 -17.13 -10.88 -14.85
N ASP A 114 -18.06 -10.20 -14.20
CA ASP A 114 -18.03 -8.76 -14.01
C ASP A 114 -17.13 -8.39 -12.83
N ARG A 115 -15.84 -8.24 -13.13
CA ARG A 115 -14.79 -7.99 -12.15
C ARG A 115 -13.73 -7.03 -12.69
N ALA A 116 -13.13 -6.28 -11.78
CA ALA A 116 -11.96 -5.47 -12.00
C ALA A 116 -10.84 -5.91 -11.07
N LEU A 117 -9.60 -5.87 -11.58
CA LEU A 117 -8.39 -6.22 -10.85
C LEU A 117 -7.50 -4.99 -10.75
N GLU A 118 -6.79 -4.86 -9.64
CA GLU A 118 -5.89 -3.73 -9.43
C GLU A 118 -4.79 -4.05 -8.41
N LEU A 119 -3.69 -3.30 -8.47
CA LEU A 119 -2.55 -3.48 -7.56
C LEU A 119 -2.70 -2.60 -6.31
N PRO A 120 -2.55 -3.14 -5.09
CA PRO A 120 -2.46 -2.35 -3.87
C PRO A 120 -1.10 -1.60 -3.78
N PRO A 121 -1.05 -0.45 -3.06
CA PRO A 121 -2.17 0.23 -2.40
C PRO A 121 -3.05 1.04 -3.36
N LEU A 122 -4.36 1.05 -3.11
CA LEU A 122 -5.33 1.82 -3.89
C LEU A 122 -5.37 3.29 -3.44
N SER A 123 -5.35 4.20 -4.42
CA SER A 123 -5.78 5.59 -4.25
C SER A 123 -7.28 5.73 -4.51
N GLU A 124 -7.90 6.81 -4.04
CA GLU A 124 -9.32 7.11 -4.27
C GLU A 124 -9.67 7.08 -5.77
N ARG A 125 -8.85 7.73 -6.60
CA ARG A 125 -9.02 7.76 -8.05
C ARG A 125 -8.92 6.36 -8.68
N LEU A 126 -8.01 5.52 -8.18
CA LEU A 126 -7.82 4.18 -8.69
C LEU A 126 -9.00 3.27 -8.32
N ALA A 127 -9.44 3.31 -7.05
CA ALA A 127 -10.62 2.61 -6.58
C ALA A 127 -11.90 3.03 -7.33
N ARG A 128 -12.08 4.35 -7.58
CA ARG A 128 -13.19 4.85 -8.38
C ARG A 128 -13.18 4.30 -9.81
N ARG A 129 -12.03 4.36 -10.49
CA ARG A 129 -11.89 3.82 -11.85
C ARG A 129 -12.15 2.31 -11.91
N MET A 130 -11.68 1.59 -10.90
CA MET A 130 -11.90 0.16 -10.76
C MET A 130 -13.40 -0.16 -10.68
N LEU A 131 -14.18 0.61 -9.90
CA LEU A 131 -15.64 0.49 -9.85
C LEU A 131 -16.34 0.92 -11.14
N GLU A 132 -15.92 2.03 -11.75
CA GLU A 132 -16.46 2.54 -13.03
C GLU A 132 -16.25 1.56 -14.19
N SER A 133 -15.23 0.70 -14.10
CA SER A 133 -14.94 -0.32 -15.11
C SER A 133 -15.87 -1.54 -15.05
N LEU A 134 -16.64 -1.70 -13.98
CA LEU A 134 -17.60 -2.80 -13.84
C LEU A 134 -18.76 -2.62 -14.82
N ARG A 135 -19.20 -3.70 -15.44
CA ARG A 135 -20.40 -3.73 -16.28
C ARG A 135 -21.65 -3.39 -15.47
N SER A 136 -21.65 -3.72 -14.18
CA SER A 136 -22.71 -3.39 -13.23
C SER A 136 -22.67 -1.94 -12.75
N TRP A 137 -21.67 -1.13 -13.11
CA TRP A 137 -21.54 0.26 -12.66
C TRP A 137 -22.83 1.08 -12.82
N PRO A 138 -23.58 1.03 -13.95
CA PRO A 138 -24.85 1.74 -14.08
C PRO A 138 -25.90 1.33 -13.03
N LEU A 139 -25.88 0.07 -12.56
CA LEU A 139 -26.78 -0.40 -11.50
C LEU A 139 -26.38 0.10 -10.11
N LEU A 140 -25.08 0.36 -9.91
CA LEU A 140 -24.53 0.96 -8.70
C LEU A 140 -24.88 2.45 -8.61
N GLN A 141 -25.00 3.14 -9.73
CA GLN A 141 -25.43 4.55 -9.78
C GLN A 141 -26.95 4.75 -9.61
N GLY A 142 -27.73 3.66 -9.63
CA GLY A 142 -29.19 3.68 -9.51
C GLY A 142 -29.89 3.37 -10.84
N TYR A 143 -31.02 2.65 -10.77
CA TYR A 143 -31.74 2.20 -11.96
C TYR A 143 -33.25 2.07 -11.71
N ARG A 144 -34.08 2.54 -12.65
CA ARG A 144 -35.56 2.47 -12.60
C ARG A 144 -36.16 2.87 -11.25
N GLY A 145 -35.77 4.04 -10.74
CA GLY A 145 -36.31 4.60 -9.49
C GLY A 145 -35.70 4.01 -8.21
N ARG A 146 -34.78 3.04 -8.31
CA ARG A 146 -33.94 2.65 -7.16
C ARG A 146 -32.78 3.62 -6.99
N PRO A 147 -32.46 4.05 -5.76
CA PRO A 147 -31.30 4.89 -5.50
C PRO A 147 -30.00 4.17 -5.85
N GLY A 148 -28.95 4.95 -6.09
CA GLY A 148 -27.59 4.44 -6.17
C GLY A 148 -27.05 4.03 -4.81
N ILE A 149 -25.93 3.32 -4.81
CA ILE A 149 -25.19 2.94 -3.60
C ILE A 149 -24.34 4.10 -3.07
N ASN A 150 -23.88 3.97 -1.82
CA ASN A 150 -22.87 4.86 -1.24
C ASN A 150 -21.48 4.58 -1.85
N VAL A 151 -21.21 5.17 -3.02
CA VAL A 151 -19.95 4.98 -3.77
C VAL A 151 -18.74 5.46 -2.96
N ASP A 152 -18.85 6.59 -2.26
CA ASP A 152 -17.71 7.16 -1.54
C ASP A 152 -17.33 6.29 -0.34
N ARG A 153 -18.33 5.75 0.39
CA ARG A 153 -18.07 4.77 1.46
C ARG A 153 -17.49 3.47 0.92
N LEU A 154 -17.92 3.01 -0.25
CA LEU A 154 -17.34 1.82 -0.89
C LEU A 154 -15.87 2.05 -1.27
N ILE A 155 -15.54 3.22 -1.83
CA ILE A 155 -14.15 3.59 -2.14
C ILE A 155 -13.29 3.59 -0.87
N GLU A 156 -13.79 4.17 0.22
CA GLU A 156 -13.08 4.14 1.51
C GLU A 156 -12.81 2.71 2.00
N VAL A 157 -13.81 1.82 1.92
CA VAL A 157 -13.65 0.40 2.28
C VAL A 157 -12.63 -0.30 1.39
N LEU A 158 -12.67 -0.09 0.07
CA LEU A 158 -11.69 -0.66 -0.86
C LEU A 158 -10.26 -0.18 -0.54
N MET A 159 -10.08 1.10 -0.25
CA MET A 159 -8.78 1.65 0.15
C MET A 159 -8.29 1.05 1.47
N ARG A 160 -9.16 0.94 2.49
CA ARG A 160 -8.80 0.33 3.79
C ARG A 160 -8.41 -1.14 3.64
N LEU A 161 -9.16 -1.92 2.85
CA LEU A 161 -8.80 -3.31 2.55
C LEU A 161 -7.50 -3.41 1.77
N SER A 162 -7.24 -2.45 0.87
CA SER A 162 -5.98 -2.37 0.15
C SER A 162 -4.78 -2.13 1.05
N TYR A 163 -4.89 -1.19 2.00
CA TYR A 163 -3.84 -0.96 3.00
C TYR A 163 -3.67 -2.16 3.94
N LEU A 164 -4.75 -2.83 4.34
CA LEU A 164 -4.68 -4.07 5.13
C LEU A 164 -3.85 -5.14 4.40
N VAL A 165 -4.07 -5.35 3.10
CA VAL A 165 -3.27 -6.32 2.34
C VAL A 165 -1.83 -5.83 2.11
N ALA A 166 -1.63 -4.51 1.98
CA ALA A 166 -0.32 -3.92 1.81
C ALA A 166 0.56 -4.05 3.07
N ASP A 167 0.00 -3.80 4.26
CA ASP A 167 0.76 -3.74 5.51
C ASP A 167 1.08 -5.12 6.10
N TYR A 168 0.26 -6.14 5.78
CA TYR A 168 0.36 -7.48 6.35
C TYR A 168 0.79 -8.51 5.30
N PRO A 169 2.12 -8.71 5.09
CA PRO A 169 2.68 -9.69 4.16
C PRO A 169 2.41 -11.16 4.54
N GLU A 170 1.73 -11.43 5.64
CA GLU A 170 1.22 -12.76 5.98
C GLU A 170 -0.13 -13.05 5.32
N ILE A 171 -0.88 -12.06 4.86
CA ILE A 171 -2.16 -12.29 4.18
C ILE A 171 -1.89 -12.86 2.78
N SER A 172 -2.23 -14.14 2.59
CA SER A 172 -2.10 -14.82 1.29
C SER A 172 -3.38 -14.69 0.45
N GLU A 173 -4.53 -14.67 1.12
CA GLU A 173 -5.85 -14.49 0.52
C GLU A 173 -6.76 -13.73 1.48
N LEU A 174 -7.53 -12.80 0.95
CA LEU A 174 -8.63 -12.11 1.63
C LEU A 174 -9.85 -12.21 0.73
N ASP A 175 -10.99 -12.55 1.27
CA ASP A 175 -12.25 -12.64 0.52
C ASP A 175 -13.39 -12.11 1.38
N VAL A 176 -14.06 -11.06 0.92
CA VAL A 176 -15.25 -10.48 1.51
C VAL A 176 -16.40 -10.71 0.53
N ASN A 177 -17.15 -11.76 0.81
CA ASN A 177 -18.20 -12.25 -0.07
C ASN A 177 -19.37 -12.84 0.74
N PRO A 178 -20.53 -12.18 0.82
CA PRO A 178 -20.87 -10.94 0.14
C PRO A 178 -20.44 -9.68 0.91
N LEU A 179 -20.03 -8.65 0.17
CA LEU A 179 -19.98 -7.27 0.61
C LEU A 179 -21.30 -6.58 0.19
N LEU A 180 -22.16 -6.30 1.16
CA LEU A 180 -23.43 -5.63 0.91
C LEU A 180 -23.23 -4.12 0.91
N VAL A 181 -23.69 -3.44 -0.14
CA VAL A 181 -23.62 -1.98 -0.23
C VAL A 181 -25.01 -1.40 -0.36
N THR A 182 -25.38 -0.51 0.55
CA THR A 182 -26.65 0.21 0.56
C THR A 182 -26.44 1.66 0.13
N PRO A 183 -27.52 2.46 -0.05
CA PRO A 183 -27.39 3.90 -0.25
C PRO A 183 -26.68 4.63 0.89
N ASP A 184 -26.65 4.05 2.09
CA ASP A 184 -26.15 4.69 3.31
C ASP A 184 -24.83 4.08 3.81
N ASP A 185 -24.60 2.77 3.62
CA ASP A 185 -23.49 2.05 4.27
C ASP A 185 -22.93 0.88 3.43
N VAL A 186 -21.80 0.33 3.89
CA VAL A 186 -21.11 -0.84 3.31
C VAL A 186 -20.88 -1.86 4.42
N ILE A 187 -21.42 -3.07 4.26
CA ILE A 187 -21.47 -4.10 5.30
C ILE A 187 -20.88 -5.41 4.75
N ALA A 188 -19.79 -5.88 5.34
CA ALA A 188 -19.28 -7.23 5.09
C ALA A 188 -20.18 -8.27 5.78
N LEU A 189 -20.90 -9.08 4.99
CA LEU A 189 -21.77 -10.13 5.52
C LEU A 189 -21.01 -11.42 5.81
N ASP A 190 -19.93 -11.66 5.09
CA ASP A 190 -18.96 -12.71 5.38
C ASP A 190 -17.55 -12.26 4.99
N ALA A 191 -16.56 -12.81 5.68
CA ALA A 191 -15.17 -12.53 5.40
C ALA A 191 -14.29 -13.73 5.74
N ARG A 192 -13.33 -14.01 4.87
CA ARG A 192 -12.32 -15.05 5.03
C ARG A 192 -10.94 -14.46 4.79
N ILE A 193 -9.99 -14.82 5.65
CA ILE A 193 -8.59 -14.47 5.49
C ILE A 193 -7.79 -15.76 5.61
N VAL A 194 -6.88 -16.00 4.66
CA VAL A 194 -5.91 -17.08 4.69
C VAL A 194 -4.53 -16.46 4.93
N LEU A 195 -3.80 -17.03 5.88
CA LEU A 195 -2.47 -16.57 6.25
C LEU A 195 -1.41 -17.54 5.72
N ASP A 196 -0.32 -16.99 5.21
CA ASP A 196 0.93 -17.71 4.98
C ASP A 196 1.70 -17.86 6.30
N HIS A 197 1.62 -19.05 6.89
CA HIS A 197 2.31 -19.36 8.14
C HIS A 197 3.82 -19.17 8.06
N ASN A 198 4.43 -19.30 6.88
CA ASN A 198 5.88 -19.11 6.75
C ASN A 198 6.24 -17.62 6.91
N ALA A 199 5.48 -16.73 6.28
CA ALA A 199 5.65 -15.29 6.42
C ALA A 199 5.34 -14.78 7.85
N VAL A 200 4.50 -15.50 8.61
CA VAL A 200 4.25 -15.22 10.03
C VAL A 200 5.50 -15.55 10.87
N LEU A 201 6.17 -16.67 10.59
CA LEU A 201 7.32 -17.13 11.36
C LEU A 201 8.64 -16.45 10.97
N HIS A 202 8.76 -16.03 9.71
CA HIS A 202 9.97 -15.45 9.15
C HIS A 202 9.67 -14.06 8.60
N PRO A 203 10.15 -12.99 9.27
CA PRO A 203 9.96 -11.63 8.77
C PRO A 203 10.49 -11.47 7.35
N VAL A 204 9.62 -11.01 6.46
CA VAL A 204 9.99 -10.66 5.08
C VAL A 204 10.39 -9.18 4.98
N ARG A 205 11.10 -8.81 3.92
CA ARG A 205 11.38 -7.40 3.61
C ARG A 205 10.04 -6.64 3.52
N PRO A 206 9.88 -5.48 4.19
CA PRO A 206 8.64 -4.73 4.13
C PRO A 206 8.20 -4.45 2.69
N TYR A 207 6.93 -4.73 2.42
CA TYR A 207 6.27 -4.55 1.11
C TYR A 207 6.83 -5.40 -0.03
N SER A 208 7.63 -6.44 0.23
CA SER A 208 8.17 -7.32 -0.82
C SER A 208 7.12 -8.15 -1.56
N HIS A 209 5.90 -8.23 -1.01
CA HIS A 209 4.75 -8.88 -1.63
C HIS A 209 3.94 -7.93 -2.53
N LEU A 210 4.37 -6.68 -2.72
CA LEU A 210 3.69 -5.69 -3.55
C LEU A 210 4.47 -5.43 -4.84
N ALA A 211 3.74 -5.28 -5.95
CA ALA A 211 4.33 -4.76 -7.19
C ALA A 211 4.59 -3.24 -7.13
N ILE A 212 3.81 -2.50 -6.34
CA ILE A 212 3.94 -1.06 -6.16
C ILE A 212 4.21 -0.78 -4.70
N ARG A 213 5.40 -0.27 -4.38
CA ARG A 213 5.75 0.12 -3.01
C ARG A 213 4.99 1.39 -2.62
N PRO A 214 4.32 1.43 -1.44
CA PRO A 214 3.69 2.63 -0.92
C PRO A 214 4.71 3.77 -0.71
N TYR A 215 4.21 5.00 -0.61
CA TYR A 215 5.04 6.16 -0.30
C TYR A 215 5.74 5.98 1.06
N PRO A 216 7.09 6.04 1.15
CA PRO A 216 7.82 5.70 2.36
C PRO A 216 7.87 6.91 3.32
N HIS A 217 6.76 7.13 4.02
CA HIS A 217 6.59 8.22 4.99
C HIS A 217 7.69 8.22 6.07
N GLU A 218 8.20 7.05 6.44
CA GLU A 218 9.27 6.84 7.41
C GLU A 218 10.60 7.50 7.02
N LEU A 219 10.76 7.90 5.76
CA LEU A 219 11.93 8.63 5.26
C LEU A 219 11.78 10.16 5.35
N THR A 220 10.73 10.67 5.98
CA THR A 220 10.56 12.11 6.21
C THR A 220 11.33 12.55 7.46
N ARG A 221 12.15 13.60 7.34
CA ARG A 221 12.95 14.13 8.45
C ARG A 221 13.18 15.63 8.35
N LYS A 222 13.08 16.34 9.48
CA LYS A 222 13.49 17.76 9.58
C LYS A 222 15.00 17.87 9.78
N VAL A 223 15.62 18.84 9.10
CA VAL A 223 17.05 19.16 9.18
C VAL A 223 17.26 20.67 9.30
N LYS A 224 18.42 21.06 9.82
CA LYS A 224 18.86 22.45 9.90
C LYS A 224 20.11 22.64 9.03
N LEU A 225 20.08 23.61 8.13
CA LEU A 225 21.19 23.96 7.26
C LEU A 225 22.24 24.80 8.02
N LYS A 226 23.42 25.02 7.42
CA LYS A 226 24.53 25.74 8.08
C LYS A 226 24.21 27.20 8.39
N ASP A 227 23.39 27.83 7.54
CA ASP A 227 22.89 29.20 7.70
C ASP A 227 21.77 29.32 8.75
N GLY A 228 21.30 28.18 9.28
CA GLY A 228 20.23 28.10 10.26
C GLY A 228 18.84 27.81 9.69
N THR A 229 18.68 27.80 8.37
CA THR A 229 17.41 27.52 7.69
C THR A 229 16.92 26.11 8.03
N LEU A 230 15.62 25.99 8.32
CA LEU A 230 14.97 24.69 8.56
C LEU A 230 14.45 24.13 7.23
N ALA A 231 14.77 22.87 6.95
CA ALA A 231 14.30 22.16 5.77
C ALA A 231 13.72 20.80 6.15
N THR A 232 12.84 20.27 5.31
CA THR A 232 12.30 18.92 5.42
C THR A 232 12.87 18.06 4.30
N LEU A 233 13.57 16.98 4.65
CA LEU A 233 13.93 15.92 3.73
C LEU A 233 12.77 14.94 3.64
N ARG A 234 12.32 14.59 2.43
CA ARG A 234 11.26 13.60 2.21
C ARG A 234 11.40 12.96 0.82
N PRO A 235 10.86 11.77 0.59
CA PRO A 235 10.72 11.24 -0.76
C PRO A 235 9.95 12.22 -1.66
N ILE A 236 10.38 12.36 -2.92
CA ILE A 236 9.61 13.07 -3.93
C ILE A 236 8.31 12.31 -4.19
N LYS A 237 7.26 13.02 -4.59
CA LYS A 237 5.98 12.45 -5.00
C LYS A 237 5.56 13.00 -6.37
N PRO A 238 4.64 12.35 -7.09
CA PRO A 238 4.25 12.79 -8.43
C PRO A 238 3.72 14.23 -8.46
N GLU A 239 3.05 14.67 -7.40
CA GLU A 239 2.49 16.02 -7.27
C GLU A 239 3.56 17.11 -7.06
N ASP A 240 4.83 16.73 -6.87
CA ASP A 240 5.93 17.69 -6.72
C ASP A 240 6.41 18.27 -8.07
N GLU A 241 5.87 17.81 -9.20
CA GLU A 241 6.24 18.27 -10.54
C GLU A 241 6.38 19.80 -10.66
N PRO A 242 5.43 20.65 -10.20
CA PRO A 242 5.59 22.11 -10.26
C PRO A 242 6.80 22.63 -9.47
N MET A 243 7.06 22.09 -8.28
CA MET A 243 8.20 22.50 -7.47
C MET A 243 9.52 21.97 -8.02
N TRP A 244 9.49 20.80 -8.68
CA TRP A 244 10.65 20.26 -9.38
C TRP A 244 11.04 21.14 -10.57
N HIS A 245 10.06 21.62 -11.35
CA HIS A 245 10.29 22.61 -12.40
C HIS A 245 10.95 23.88 -11.86
N ALA A 246 10.45 24.39 -10.73
CA ALA A 246 11.02 25.56 -10.06
C ALA A 246 12.46 25.33 -9.57
N LEU A 247 12.75 24.16 -8.97
CA LEU A 247 14.11 23.78 -8.56
C LEU A 247 15.06 23.78 -9.76
N VAL A 248 14.66 23.15 -10.86
CA VAL A 248 15.47 23.08 -12.08
C VAL A 248 15.69 24.47 -12.68
N ALA A 249 14.66 25.33 -12.70
CA ALA A 249 14.77 26.70 -13.17
C ALA A 249 15.68 27.58 -12.29
N SER A 250 15.88 27.21 -11.01
CA SER A 250 16.80 27.90 -10.10
C SER A 250 18.29 27.53 -10.31
N CYS A 251 18.57 26.58 -11.21
CA CYS A 251 19.92 26.10 -11.49
C CYS A 251 20.50 26.78 -12.74
N SER A 252 21.79 27.15 -12.68
CA SER A 252 22.54 27.60 -13.86
C SER A 252 22.74 26.47 -14.88
N PRO A 253 23.03 26.80 -16.15
CA PRO A 253 23.38 25.82 -17.17
C PRO A 253 24.56 24.92 -16.77
N GLU A 254 25.50 25.46 -15.98
CA GLU A 254 26.61 24.69 -15.42
C GLU A 254 26.13 23.62 -14.44
N SER A 255 25.32 23.99 -13.43
CA SER A 255 24.73 23.04 -12.48
C SER A 255 23.92 21.93 -13.17
N ILE A 256 23.14 22.29 -14.20
CA ILE A 256 22.38 21.33 -15.01
C ILE A 256 23.31 20.38 -15.78
N ARG A 257 24.33 20.91 -16.46
CA ARG A 257 25.30 20.09 -17.20
C ARG A 257 26.05 19.13 -16.28
N LEU A 258 26.45 19.59 -15.09
CA LEU A 258 27.14 18.76 -14.10
C LEU A 258 26.25 17.65 -13.56
N ARG A 259 24.92 17.87 -13.44
CA ARG A 259 23.97 16.89 -12.92
C ARG A 259 23.49 15.86 -13.95
N PHE A 260 23.20 16.32 -15.16
CA PHE A 260 22.51 15.54 -16.19
C PHE A 260 23.41 15.17 -17.37
N ARG A 261 24.65 15.67 -17.41
CA ARG A 261 25.61 15.51 -18.52
C ARG A 261 25.10 16.02 -19.88
N TYR A 262 23.96 16.71 -19.88
CA TYR A 262 23.30 17.31 -21.02
C TYR A 262 22.60 18.59 -20.59
N MET A 263 22.41 19.55 -21.51
CA MET A 263 21.63 20.76 -21.27
C MET A 263 20.28 20.64 -21.96
N PHE A 264 19.19 20.69 -21.20
CA PHE A 264 17.86 20.83 -21.78
C PHE A 264 17.49 22.31 -21.92
N LYS A 265 16.82 22.66 -23.03
CA LYS A 265 16.37 24.04 -23.32
C LYS A 265 15.17 24.49 -22.46
N GLY A 266 14.58 23.56 -21.72
CA GLY A 266 13.42 23.75 -20.86
C GLY A 266 12.98 22.40 -20.28
N THR A 267 12.02 22.44 -19.38
CA THR A 267 11.48 21.24 -18.73
C THR A 267 10.08 20.94 -19.25
N THR A 268 9.77 19.67 -19.51
CA THR A 268 8.43 19.21 -19.93
C THR A 268 7.80 18.32 -18.86
N HIS A 269 6.50 18.08 -18.98
CA HIS A 269 5.76 17.13 -18.14
C HIS A 269 6.38 15.73 -18.19
N GLU A 270 6.73 15.23 -19.38
CA GLU A 270 7.31 13.89 -19.54
C GLU A 270 8.66 13.76 -18.82
N MET A 271 9.44 14.84 -18.82
CA MET A 271 10.70 14.88 -18.10
C MET A 271 10.45 14.88 -16.59
N ALA A 272 9.56 15.76 -16.10
CA ALA A 272 9.25 15.83 -14.67
C ALA A 272 8.65 14.53 -14.15
N ALA A 273 7.79 13.86 -14.92
CA ALA A 273 7.25 12.55 -14.58
C ALA A 273 8.36 11.50 -14.33
N ARG A 274 9.41 11.46 -15.16
CA ARG A 274 10.58 10.57 -14.94
C ARG A 274 11.38 10.90 -13.68
N PHE A 275 11.29 12.14 -13.19
CA PHE A 275 11.98 12.58 -11.99
C PHE A 275 11.16 12.46 -10.70
N CYS A 276 9.84 12.66 -10.79
CA CYS A 276 8.94 12.71 -9.63
C CYS A 276 8.15 11.41 -9.40
N PHE A 277 7.97 10.58 -10.44
CA PHE A 277 7.29 9.28 -10.34
C PHE A 277 8.34 8.17 -10.15
N ASN A 278 8.75 7.93 -8.91
CA ASN A 278 9.74 6.89 -8.59
C ASN A 278 9.07 5.55 -8.25
N ASP A 279 9.70 4.45 -8.64
CA ASP A 279 9.48 3.14 -8.03
C ASP A 279 10.28 3.09 -6.72
N TYR A 280 9.64 3.36 -5.59
CA TYR A 280 10.31 3.44 -4.28
C TYR A 280 10.99 2.14 -3.84
N ASP A 281 10.77 1.01 -4.51
CA ASP A 281 11.49 -0.24 -4.20
C ASP A 281 12.88 -0.30 -4.85
N ARG A 282 13.07 0.37 -5.99
CA ARG A 282 14.32 0.36 -6.77
C ARG A 282 14.98 1.72 -6.86
N GLU A 283 14.22 2.78 -6.71
CA GLU A 283 14.67 4.15 -6.88
C GLU A 283 14.07 5.05 -5.80
N ILE A 284 14.89 5.90 -5.21
CA ILE A 284 14.41 6.88 -4.24
C ILE A 284 15.07 8.23 -4.51
N ALA A 285 14.25 9.24 -4.76
CA ALA A 285 14.69 10.63 -4.75
C ALA A 285 14.23 11.30 -3.47
N ILE A 286 15.17 11.76 -2.65
CA ILE A 286 14.90 12.57 -1.47
C ILE A 286 15.04 14.04 -1.83
N VAL A 287 13.94 14.77 -1.74
CA VAL A 287 13.91 16.22 -1.91
C VAL A 287 14.14 16.92 -0.58
N ALA A 288 14.83 18.05 -0.64
CA ALA A 288 14.90 19.01 0.45
C ALA A 288 13.91 20.13 0.16
N GLU A 289 13.00 20.35 1.09
CA GLU A 289 11.92 21.31 1.00
C GLU A 289 12.04 22.38 2.08
N VAL A 290 11.82 23.63 1.70
CA VAL A 290 11.64 24.76 2.63
C VAL A 290 10.26 25.36 2.44
N GLU A 291 9.80 26.04 3.48
CA GLU A 291 8.61 26.87 3.43
C GLU A 291 9.03 28.33 3.54
N GLU A 292 8.73 29.12 2.51
CA GLU A 292 9.00 30.55 2.44
C GLU A 292 7.70 31.26 2.08
N ASP A 293 7.29 32.24 2.90
CA ASP A 293 6.05 33.01 2.70
C ASP A 293 4.78 32.15 2.56
N GLY A 294 4.75 30.98 3.21
CA GLY A 294 3.65 30.02 3.14
C GLY A 294 3.66 29.15 1.88
N GLU A 295 4.66 29.30 1.01
CA GLU A 295 4.86 28.47 -0.17
C GLU A 295 5.97 27.44 0.05
N ARG A 296 5.69 26.20 -0.35
CA ARG A 296 6.66 25.10 -0.31
C ARG A 296 7.53 25.16 -1.56
N LYS A 297 8.85 25.07 -1.38
CA LYS A 297 9.84 25.09 -2.47
C LYS A 297 10.83 23.95 -2.30
N LEU A 298 11.15 23.28 -3.40
CA LEU A 298 12.25 22.32 -3.43
C LEU A 298 13.56 23.05 -3.69
N ILE A 299 14.57 22.77 -2.86
CA ILE A 299 15.87 23.46 -2.87
C ILE A 299 17.03 22.51 -3.22
N GLY A 300 16.77 21.21 -3.23
CA GLY A 300 17.69 20.20 -3.72
C GLY A 300 17.04 18.82 -3.74
N VAL A 301 17.70 17.88 -4.41
CA VAL A 301 17.28 16.47 -4.50
C VAL A 301 18.50 15.56 -4.57
N GLY A 302 18.56 14.55 -3.71
CA GLY A 302 19.48 13.42 -3.79
C GLY A 302 18.74 12.19 -4.29
N ARG A 303 19.28 11.47 -5.28
CA ARG A 303 18.61 10.31 -5.89
C ARG A 303 19.52 9.10 -5.81
N LEU A 304 18.93 7.95 -5.48
CA LEU A 304 19.52 6.63 -5.56
C LEU A 304 18.74 5.80 -6.57
N VAL A 305 19.44 5.12 -7.48
CA VAL A 305 18.86 4.18 -8.45
C VAL A 305 19.56 2.85 -8.29
N ALA A 306 18.88 1.85 -7.74
CA ALA A 306 19.41 0.51 -7.55
C ALA A 306 19.41 -0.29 -8.85
N ASP A 307 20.40 -1.18 -8.98
CA ASP A 307 20.47 -2.17 -10.06
C ASP A 307 19.37 -3.24 -9.95
N SER A 308 19.32 -4.14 -10.95
CA SER A 308 18.28 -5.18 -11.02
C SER A 308 18.24 -6.10 -9.81
N ASP A 309 19.42 -6.33 -9.21
CA ASP A 309 19.66 -7.27 -8.13
C ASP A 309 19.61 -6.59 -6.75
N HIS A 310 19.36 -5.27 -6.73
CA HIS A 310 19.27 -4.44 -5.53
C HIS A 310 20.53 -4.52 -4.64
N ARG A 311 21.72 -4.57 -5.26
CA ARG A 311 23.01 -4.68 -4.56
C ARG A 311 23.85 -3.43 -4.67
N VAL A 312 23.73 -2.72 -5.79
CA VAL A 312 24.47 -1.48 -6.08
C VAL A 312 23.47 -0.40 -6.42
N ALA A 313 23.68 0.83 -5.92
CA ALA A 313 22.90 1.98 -6.36
C ALA A 313 23.78 3.10 -6.90
N GLU A 314 23.34 3.70 -8.00
CA GLU A 314 23.87 4.94 -8.51
C GLU A 314 23.31 6.11 -7.69
N PHE A 315 24.18 6.97 -7.18
CA PHE A 315 23.83 8.17 -6.46
C PHE A 315 24.06 9.41 -7.31
N ALA A 316 23.12 10.35 -7.28
CA ALA A 316 23.38 11.68 -7.80
C ALA A 316 22.53 12.77 -7.14
N VAL A 317 23.04 14.00 -7.11
CA VAL A 317 22.45 15.10 -6.33
C VAL A 317 22.41 16.39 -7.13
N LEU A 318 21.31 17.13 -7.00
CA LEU A 318 21.15 18.49 -7.52
C LEU A 318 20.81 19.41 -6.34
N VAL A 319 21.45 20.55 -6.26
CA VAL A 319 21.13 21.62 -5.31
C VAL A 319 20.92 22.89 -6.10
N GLY A 320 19.81 23.60 -5.85
CA GLY A 320 19.55 24.88 -6.50
C GLY A 320 20.66 25.89 -6.18
N ASP A 321 21.04 26.72 -7.14
CA ASP A 321 22.20 27.60 -7.01
C ASP A 321 22.14 28.55 -5.80
N PRO A 322 20.97 29.13 -5.43
CA PRO A 322 20.85 29.95 -4.21
C PRO A 322 21.19 29.20 -2.91
N TRP A 323 21.16 27.87 -2.93
CA TRP A 323 21.35 26.99 -1.78
C TRP A 323 22.72 26.29 -1.79
N HIS A 324 23.66 26.77 -2.61
CA HIS A 324 25.06 26.32 -2.56
C HIS A 324 25.75 26.88 -1.31
N GLY A 325 26.78 26.16 -0.81
CA GLY A 325 27.58 26.61 0.33
C GLY A 325 26.93 26.43 1.72
N VAL A 326 25.62 26.26 1.83
CA VAL A 326 24.91 26.07 3.12
C VAL A 326 24.89 24.60 3.61
N GLY A 327 25.65 23.72 2.96
CA GLY A 327 25.83 22.32 3.38
C GLY A 327 24.77 21.34 2.90
N LEU A 328 23.80 21.76 2.10
CA LEU A 328 22.69 20.90 1.67
C LEU A 328 23.12 19.66 0.89
N GLY A 329 24.06 19.78 -0.05
CA GLY A 329 24.56 18.63 -0.82
C GLY A 329 25.19 17.54 0.07
N SER A 330 25.88 17.96 1.14
CA SER A 330 26.42 17.06 2.16
C SER A 330 25.32 16.33 2.92
N ILE A 331 24.30 17.07 3.38
CA ILE A 331 23.14 16.51 4.10
C ILE A 331 22.39 15.48 3.25
N LEU A 332 22.11 15.80 1.98
CA LEU A 332 21.45 14.87 1.06
C LEU A 332 22.30 13.62 0.81
N THR A 333 23.61 13.78 0.64
CA THR A 333 24.54 12.64 0.45
C THR A 333 24.55 11.74 1.67
N ASP A 334 24.66 12.30 2.88
CA ASP A 334 24.66 11.52 4.13
C ASP A 334 23.35 10.76 4.32
N TYR A 335 22.23 11.39 3.97
CA TYR A 335 20.93 10.77 4.13
C TYR A 335 20.68 9.67 3.09
N CYS A 336 21.08 9.86 1.84
CA CYS A 336 21.07 8.79 0.84
C CYS A 336 21.95 7.61 1.29
N LEU A 337 23.14 7.86 1.85
CA LEU A 337 23.97 6.78 2.40
C LEU A 337 23.30 6.03 3.56
N ASP A 338 22.55 6.71 4.43
CA ASP A 338 21.73 6.06 5.46
C ASP A 338 20.66 5.15 4.85
N ILE A 339 19.95 5.64 3.83
CA ILE A 339 18.97 4.86 3.09
C ILE A 339 19.61 3.65 2.43
N SER A 340 20.79 3.80 1.81
CA SER A 340 21.54 2.69 1.22
C SER A 340 21.86 1.58 2.23
N ARG A 341 22.18 1.93 3.48
CA ARG A 341 22.39 0.94 4.56
C ARG A 341 21.10 0.23 4.97
N ARG A 342 19.97 0.96 5.02
CA ARG A 342 18.64 0.40 5.33
C ARG A 342 18.13 -0.53 4.23
N TRP A 343 18.43 -0.20 2.97
CA TRP A 343 18.12 -1.04 1.81
C TRP A 343 19.00 -2.29 1.75
N GLY A 344 20.07 -2.36 2.54
CA GLY A 344 20.98 -3.50 2.52
C GLY A 344 21.91 -3.52 1.31
N LEU A 345 22.13 -2.36 0.67
CA LEU A 345 23.02 -2.26 -0.48
C LEU A 345 24.46 -2.60 -0.06
N THR A 346 25.22 -3.17 -1.00
CA THR A 346 26.63 -3.51 -0.80
C THR A 346 27.57 -2.39 -1.25
N LYS A 347 27.11 -1.53 -2.17
CA LYS A 347 27.91 -0.49 -2.79
C LYS A 347 27.04 0.66 -3.30
N VAL A 348 27.56 1.88 -3.19
CA VAL A 348 27.03 3.07 -3.88
C VAL A 348 28.07 3.56 -4.87
N THR A 349 27.63 3.93 -6.06
CA THR A 349 28.49 4.45 -7.14
C THR A 349 27.98 5.80 -7.63
N ALA A 350 28.83 6.62 -8.22
CA ALA A 350 28.40 7.77 -9.01
C ALA A 350 29.42 8.08 -10.10
N GLU A 351 28.96 8.79 -11.13
CA GLU A 351 29.81 9.36 -12.17
C GLU A 351 29.82 10.88 -12.03
N VAL A 352 31.02 11.47 -12.04
CA VAL A 352 31.22 12.89 -11.74
C VAL A 352 32.08 13.51 -12.84
N ALA A 353 31.73 14.71 -13.29
CA ALA A 353 32.59 15.46 -14.21
C ALA A 353 33.90 15.84 -13.48
N PRO A 354 35.08 15.73 -14.11
CA PRO A 354 36.36 16.10 -13.50
C PRO A 354 36.39 17.53 -12.94
N GLU A 355 35.71 18.48 -13.60
CA GLU A 355 35.62 19.87 -13.14
C GLU A 355 34.71 20.08 -11.92
N ASN A 356 33.92 19.08 -11.49
CA ASN A 356 32.99 19.20 -10.37
C ASN A 356 33.69 19.00 -9.01
N SER A 357 34.65 19.87 -8.72
CA SER A 357 35.47 19.87 -7.50
C SER A 357 34.63 19.85 -6.21
N ARG A 358 33.45 20.49 -6.21
CA ARG A 358 32.53 20.49 -5.05
C ARG A 358 32.00 19.10 -4.74
N MET A 359 31.54 18.35 -5.75
CA MET A 359 31.06 16.98 -5.55
C MET A 359 32.18 16.02 -5.21
N LEU A 360 33.33 16.13 -5.88
CA LEU A 360 34.50 15.30 -5.57
C LEU A 360 34.94 15.49 -4.12
N SER A 361 34.95 16.73 -3.62
CA SER A 361 35.24 17.01 -2.20
C SER A 361 34.19 16.42 -1.24
N ILE A 362 32.90 16.40 -1.62
CA ILE A 362 31.84 15.77 -0.81
C ILE A 362 32.08 14.27 -0.67
N PHE A 363 32.49 13.60 -1.76
CA PHE A 363 32.78 12.17 -1.81
C PHE A 363 34.07 11.82 -1.05
N ASP A 364 35.14 12.56 -1.27
CA ASP A 364 36.44 12.37 -0.61
C ASP A 364 36.31 12.47 0.92
N ASN A 365 35.64 13.52 1.41
CA ASN A 365 35.34 13.72 2.84
C ASN A 365 34.45 12.61 3.45
N ARG A 366 33.85 11.76 2.62
CA ARG A 366 33.01 10.62 3.03
C ARG A 366 33.69 9.28 2.77
N GLY A 367 34.97 9.25 2.43
CA GLY A 367 35.71 8.01 2.21
C GLY A 367 35.17 7.19 1.03
N PHE A 368 34.75 7.87 -0.03
CA PHE A 368 34.57 7.21 -1.32
C PHE A 368 35.95 6.99 -1.95
N ASP A 369 36.08 5.87 -2.65
CA ASP A 369 37.18 5.63 -3.58
C ASP A 369 36.89 6.40 -4.87
N ILE A 370 37.88 7.16 -5.34
CA ILE A 370 37.77 8.08 -6.48
C ILE A 370 38.77 7.61 -7.55
N ASP A 371 38.25 7.20 -8.71
CA ASP A 371 39.05 6.80 -9.87
C ASP A 371 38.87 7.81 -11.01
N ASP A 372 39.89 8.66 -11.18
CA ASP A 372 40.02 9.64 -12.25
C ASP A 372 40.90 9.17 -13.42
N SER A 373 41.42 7.93 -13.35
CA SER A 373 42.35 7.37 -14.32
C SER A 373 41.66 6.63 -15.47
N SER A 374 40.45 6.14 -15.22
CA SER A 374 39.71 5.28 -16.15
C SER A 374 39.10 6.02 -17.36
N SER A 375 38.87 7.33 -17.29
CA SER A 375 38.31 8.12 -18.39
C SER A 375 38.71 9.60 -18.28
N PRO A 376 39.04 10.29 -19.39
CA PRO A 376 39.40 11.71 -19.36
C PRO A 376 38.22 12.63 -19.00
N ASP A 377 36.98 12.21 -19.29
CA ASP A 377 35.78 13.06 -19.17
C ASP A 377 34.87 12.68 -17.99
N THR A 378 35.22 11.62 -17.26
CA THR A 378 34.42 11.06 -16.17
C THR A 378 35.30 10.53 -15.05
N VAL A 379 35.03 10.98 -13.82
CA VAL A 379 35.57 10.40 -12.59
C VAL A 379 34.54 9.44 -12.01
N PHE A 380 34.95 8.19 -11.81
CA PHE A 380 34.12 7.16 -11.19
C PHE A 380 34.33 7.17 -9.68
N VAL A 381 33.25 7.30 -8.91
CA VAL A 381 33.32 7.23 -7.45
C VAL A 381 32.55 6.04 -6.93
N ARG A 382 33.08 5.37 -5.90
CA ARG A 382 32.45 4.19 -5.30
C ARG A 382 32.68 4.12 -3.80
N LYS A 383 31.70 3.58 -3.08
CA LYS A 383 31.80 3.33 -1.65
C LYS A 383 31.13 2.02 -1.28
N HIS A 384 31.82 1.18 -0.53
CA HIS A 384 31.23 0.00 0.09
C HIS A 384 30.30 0.41 1.23
N ILE A 385 29.16 -0.26 1.31
CA ILE A 385 28.13 0.02 2.30
C ILE A 385 28.01 -1.20 3.21
N ASP A 386 28.18 -0.95 4.51
CA ASP A 386 27.88 -1.95 5.53
C ASP A 386 26.37 -1.89 5.83
N PRO A 387 25.61 -2.96 5.51
CA PRO A 387 24.17 -2.97 5.72
C PRO A 387 23.85 -2.91 7.22
N LEU A 388 22.77 -2.20 7.57
CA LEU A 388 22.28 -2.23 8.95
C LEU A 388 21.84 -3.67 9.28
N SER A 389 22.25 -4.19 10.44
CA SER A 389 21.82 -5.52 10.88
C SER A 389 20.30 -5.58 10.92
N ALA A 390 19.70 -6.62 10.36
CA ALA A 390 18.24 -6.80 10.21
C ALA A 390 17.43 -6.69 11.51
N ASN A 391 18.08 -6.72 12.68
CA ASN A 391 17.43 -6.63 13.99
C ASN A 391 17.10 -5.19 14.46
N ALA A 392 17.49 -4.14 13.73
CA ALA A 392 17.27 -2.75 14.17
C ALA A 392 15.95 -2.12 13.67
N SER A 393 15.25 -2.75 12.72
CA SER A 393 14.04 -2.19 12.08
C SER A 393 12.71 -2.68 12.67
N SER A 394 12.74 -3.67 13.56
CA SER A 394 11.53 -4.22 14.19
C SER A 394 11.06 -3.45 15.44
N SER A 395 11.85 -2.52 15.97
CA SER A 395 11.53 -1.79 17.20
C SER A 395 10.54 -0.62 17.04
N ASN A 396 10.15 -0.26 15.81
CA ASN A 396 9.22 0.85 15.57
C ASN A 396 7.79 0.42 15.18
N ARG A 397 7.46 -0.87 15.17
CA ARG A 397 6.09 -1.34 14.82
C ARG A 397 5.09 -1.31 15.98
N VAL A 398 5.49 -0.85 17.17
CA VAL A 398 4.58 -0.77 18.33
C VAL A 398 4.73 0.59 19.00
N GLN A 399 4.16 1.63 18.38
CA GLN A 399 3.69 2.87 19.02
C GLN A 399 3.16 3.79 17.92
N ASP A 400 1.95 3.53 17.44
CA ASP A 400 1.05 4.56 16.91
C ASP A 400 -0.35 3.95 16.82
N GLY A 401 -0.87 3.55 17.99
CA GLY A 401 -2.30 3.46 18.18
C GLY A 401 -2.81 4.88 18.38
N THR A 402 -3.33 5.51 17.33
CA THR A 402 -4.47 6.45 17.29
C THR A 402 -4.49 7.12 15.91
N VAL A 403 -5.28 6.61 14.97
CA VAL A 403 -5.90 7.43 13.93
C VAL A 403 -7.32 6.89 13.71
N LEU A 404 -8.29 7.80 13.77
CA LEU A 404 -9.74 7.61 13.75
C LEU A 404 -10.28 6.97 12.46
#